data_AF-X1SPY9-F1
#
_entry.id   AF-X1SPY9-F1
#
_cell.length_a   1.000
_cell.length_b   1.000
_cell.length_c   1.000
_cell.angle_alpha   90.00
_cell.angle_beta   90.00
_cell.angle_gamma   90.00
#
_symmetry.space_group_name_H-M   'P 1'
#
loop_
_entity.id
_entity.type
_entity.pdbx_description
1 polymer ?
#
loop_
_entity_poly.entity_id
_entity_poly.type
_entity_poly.pdbx_seq_one_letter_code
_entity_poly.pdbx_strand_id
1 'polypeptide(L)'
;YVMWTKVFVDFPDLMARYKNGWIPIEEVKHQLVEVDKMPEERFETLLQTKIKAVQEERLTETTALTRSLIIKGAKEDKLTRLETIELLMLKNYNKWEAEYIYDIEVGAASSPETPMEFRQLVESYRHAVGLDFKEVPAELLEADKKRSELRLKLAQAGARKAPEDEIAKLQADLEIAEATFQNMKASYGL
;
A
#
# COMPACT_ATOMS: atom_id res chain seq x y z
N TYR A 1 6.09 -0.19 54.14
CA TYR A 1 5.36 -1.10 53.21
C TYR A 1 4.35 -0.38 52.31
N VAL A 2 3.87 0.83 52.66
CA VAL A 2 2.80 1.57 51.95
C VAL A 2 3.21 2.15 50.58
N MET A 3 4.50 2.49 50.39
CA MET A 3 5.01 3.12 49.16
C MET A 3 4.84 2.25 47.91
N TRP A 4 5.16 0.96 48.01
CA TRP A 4 5.13 0.05 46.86
C TRP A 4 3.71 -0.25 46.38
N THR A 5 2.75 -0.34 47.30
CA THR A 5 1.33 -0.51 46.95
C THR A 5 0.80 0.66 46.12
N LYS A 6 1.24 1.89 46.39
CA LYS A 6 0.76 3.07 45.67
C LYS A 6 1.27 3.11 44.23
N VAL A 7 2.57 2.84 44.03
CA VAL A 7 3.18 2.70 42.70
C VAL A 7 2.48 1.63 41.85
N PHE A 8 2.12 0.49 42.43
CA PHE A 8 1.41 -0.57 41.70
C PHE A 8 -0.05 -0.22 41.36
N VAL A 9 -0.68 0.68 42.12
CA VAL A 9 -2.04 1.17 41.87
C VAL A 9 -2.06 2.29 40.83
N ASP A 10 -1.08 3.20 40.90
CA ASP A 10 -1.02 4.39 40.05
C ASP A 10 -0.40 4.07 38.67
N PHE A 11 0.52 3.10 38.59
CA PHE A 11 1.21 2.75 37.34
C PHE A 11 0.25 2.31 36.20
N PRO A 12 -0.74 1.42 36.41
CA PRO A 12 -1.69 1.06 35.36
C PRO A 12 -2.50 2.25 34.83
N ASP A 13 -2.90 3.17 35.71
CA ASP A 13 -3.68 4.36 35.33
C ASP A 13 -2.80 5.36 34.57
N LEU A 14 -1.59 5.64 35.06
CA LEU A 14 -0.61 6.49 34.38
C LEU A 14 -0.26 5.94 32.99
N MET A 15 -0.03 4.63 32.88
CA MET A 15 0.22 3.99 31.59
C MET A 15 -1.00 4.01 30.66
N ALA A 16 -2.22 3.94 31.19
CA ALA A 16 -3.44 4.08 30.39
C ALA A 16 -3.59 5.52 29.86
N ARG A 17 -3.32 6.53 30.69
CA ARG A 17 -3.33 7.94 30.29
C ARG A 17 -2.25 8.24 29.26
N TYR A 18 -1.06 7.69 29.42
CA TYR A 18 0.02 7.79 28.44
C TYR A 18 -0.37 7.15 27.10
N LYS A 19 -0.90 5.91 27.10
CA LYS A 19 -1.41 5.22 25.90
C LYS A 19 -2.59 5.92 25.21
N ASN A 20 -3.33 6.74 25.95
CA ASN A 20 -4.41 7.54 25.38
C ASN A 20 -3.92 8.93 24.93
N GLY A 21 -2.62 9.22 25.03
CA GLY A 21 -2.02 10.51 24.67
C GLY A 21 -2.39 11.67 25.61
N TRP A 22 -2.90 11.40 26.82
CA TRP A 22 -3.34 12.45 27.75
C TRP A 22 -2.20 13.06 28.55
N ILE A 23 -1.10 12.31 28.72
CA ILE A 23 0.11 12.76 29.41
C ILE A 23 1.35 12.26 28.65
N PRO A 24 2.44 13.05 28.59
CA PRO A 24 3.72 12.60 28.03
C PRO A 24 4.45 11.62 28.97
N ILE A 25 5.42 10.86 28.46
CA ILE A 25 6.15 9.83 29.24
C ILE A 25 6.98 10.46 30.37
N GLU A 26 7.38 11.71 30.20
CA GLU A 26 8.11 12.55 31.15
C GLU A 26 7.25 12.84 32.38
N GLU A 27 5.94 13.01 32.21
CA GLU A 27 5.00 13.20 33.32
C GLU A 27 4.79 11.89 34.10
N VAL A 28 4.77 10.76 33.38
CA VAL A 28 4.78 9.42 34.01
C VAL A 28 6.08 9.21 34.80
N LYS A 29 7.23 9.60 34.24
CA LYS A 29 8.55 9.51 34.91
C LYS A 29 8.59 10.38 36.16
N HIS A 30 8.15 11.64 36.07
CA HIS A 30 8.10 12.56 37.20
C HIS A 30 7.21 12.01 38.33
N GLN A 31 6.01 11.51 38.00
CA GLN A 31 5.12 10.94 39.01
C GLN A 31 5.73 9.71 39.69
N LEU A 32 6.31 8.77 38.94
CA LEU A 32 6.85 7.53 39.51
C LEU A 32 8.18 7.74 40.25
N VAL A 33 9.11 8.51 39.68
CA VAL A 33 10.47 8.70 40.21
C VAL A 33 10.52 9.82 41.23
N GLU A 34 9.91 10.98 40.95
CA GLU A 34 10.04 12.16 41.81
C GLU A 34 8.98 12.20 42.92
N VAL A 35 7.74 11.81 42.63
CA VAL A 35 6.64 11.84 43.61
C VAL A 35 6.57 10.54 44.40
N ASP A 36 6.46 9.40 43.72
CA ASP A 36 6.33 8.10 44.36
C ASP A 36 7.68 7.46 44.75
N LYS A 37 8.79 8.20 44.54
CA LYS A 37 10.17 7.85 44.92
C LYS A 37 10.62 6.47 44.45
N MET A 38 10.20 6.06 43.25
CA MET A 38 10.73 4.87 42.60
C MET A 38 12.20 5.11 42.19
N PRO A 39 13.09 4.12 42.37
CA PRO A 39 14.42 4.18 41.77
C PRO A 39 14.35 4.31 40.24
N GLU A 40 15.12 5.22 39.67
CA GLU A 40 15.10 5.50 38.23
C GLU A 40 15.44 4.27 37.38
N GLU A 41 16.41 3.46 37.79
CA GLU A 41 16.74 2.19 37.13
C GLU A 41 15.54 1.23 37.03
N ARG A 42 14.64 1.28 38.01
CA ARG A 42 13.42 0.46 38.01
C ARG A 42 12.38 1.00 37.05
N PHE A 43 12.28 2.32 36.91
CA PHE A 43 11.46 2.95 35.89
C PHE A 43 11.93 2.52 34.49
N GLU A 44 13.23 2.57 34.20
CA GLU A 44 13.80 2.12 32.92
C GLU A 44 13.51 0.63 32.66
N THR A 45 13.63 -0.21 33.70
CA THR A 45 13.28 -1.64 33.58
C THR A 45 11.78 -1.84 33.28
N LEU A 46 10.90 -1.06 33.92
CA LEU A 46 9.45 -1.11 33.68
C LEU A 46 9.10 -0.58 32.29
N LEU A 47 9.76 0.49 31.85
CA LEU A 47 9.67 1.04 30.51
C LEU A 47 9.98 -0.07 29.50
N GLN A 48 11.17 -0.66 29.55
CA GLN A 48 11.60 -1.70 28.61
C GLN A 48 10.72 -2.96 28.63
N THR A 49 10.22 -3.39 29.81
CA THR A 49 9.45 -4.63 29.94
C THR A 49 7.95 -4.48 29.67
N LYS A 50 7.38 -3.28 29.85
CA LYS A 50 5.94 -3.01 29.70
C LYS A 50 5.62 -2.17 28.47
N ILE A 51 6.57 -1.37 28.01
CA ILE A 51 6.53 -0.68 26.73
C ILE A 51 7.28 -1.57 25.76
N LYS A 52 6.56 -2.53 25.14
CA LYS A 52 6.98 -3.07 23.84
C LYS A 52 7.32 -1.86 22.99
N ALA A 53 8.53 -1.76 22.42
CA ALA A 53 8.97 -0.69 21.52
C ALA A 53 7.75 -0.15 20.75
N VAL A 54 7.17 0.93 21.30
CA VAL A 54 5.91 1.47 20.81
C VAL A 54 6.35 2.17 19.54
N GLN A 55 6.15 1.49 18.40
CA GLN A 55 6.02 2.20 17.14
C GLN A 55 5.03 3.31 17.43
N GLU A 56 5.53 4.54 17.35
CA GLU A 56 4.92 5.76 17.84
C GLU A 56 3.40 5.71 17.72
N GLU A 57 2.77 5.88 18.87
CA GLU A 57 1.35 6.16 18.97
C GLU A 57 1.11 7.44 18.19
N ARG A 58 0.63 7.28 16.95
CA ARG A 58 0.37 8.38 16.03
C ARG A 58 -0.68 9.29 16.62
N LEU A 59 -0.22 10.40 17.20
CA LEU A 59 -1.03 11.50 17.67
C LEU A 59 -1.89 12.03 16.52
N THR A 60 -3.15 11.61 16.54
CA THR A 60 -4.36 12.41 16.32
C THR A 60 -4.19 13.68 15.49
N GLU A 61 -4.29 13.53 14.16
CA GLU A 61 -4.87 14.49 13.20
C GLU A 61 -4.79 13.92 11.76
N THR A 62 -3.89 12.96 11.51
CA THR A 62 -3.84 12.17 10.25
C THR A 62 -4.89 11.04 10.17
N THR A 63 -5.81 10.98 11.14
CA THR A 63 -6.81 9.90 11.29
C THR A 63 -8.06 10.07 10.42
N ALA A 64 -8.27 11.22 9.76
CA ALA A 64 -9.48 11.43 8.96
C ALA A 64 -9.56 10.51 7.73
N LEU A 65 -8.44 10.27 7.04
CA LEU A 65 -8.40 9.31 5.93
C LEU A 65 -8.10 7.90 6.46
N THR A 66 -9.13 7.09 6.59
CA THR A 66 -9.00 5.63 6.80
C THR A 66 -8.51 4.96 5.51
N ARG A 67 -7.92 3.76 5.60
CA ARG A 67 -7.58 2.93 4.40
C ARG A 67 -8.76 2.87 3.44
N SER A 68 -9.96 2.65 3.95
CA SER A 68 -11.19 2.57 3.17
C SER A 68 -11.52 3.86 2.41
N LEU A 69 -11.30 5.03 3.03
CA LEU A 69 -11.52 6.33 2.39
C LEU A 69 -10.45 6.64 1.32
N ILE A 70 -9.19 6.27 1.58
CA ILE A 70 -8.09 6.38 0.62
C ILE A 70 -8.40 5.54 -0.62
N ILE A 71 -8.73 4.26 -0.43
CA ILE A 71 -9.10 3.34 -1.51
C ILE A 71 -10.34 3.83 -2.26
N LYS A 72 -11.34 4.36 -1.56
CA LYS A 72 -12.54 4.92 -2.21
C LYS A 72 -12.20 6.13 -3.07
N GLY A 73 -11.35 7.04 -2.59
CA GLY A 73 -10.87 8.17 -3.39
C GLY A 73 -10.11 7.74 -4.64
N ALA A 74 -9.29 6.70 -4.53
CA ALA A 74 -8.58 6.11 -5.66
C ALA A 74 -9.52 5.45 -6.68
N LYS A 75 -10.54 4.70 -6.23
CA LYS A 75 -11.58 4.11 -7.10
C LYS A 75 -12.47 5.13 -7.79
N GLU A 76 -12.62 6.32 -7.20
CA GLU A 76 -13.39 7.43 -7.77
C GLU A 76 -12.51 8.36 -8.64
N ASP A 77 -11.28 7.95 -8.99
CA ASP A 77 -10.29 8.72 -9.76
C ASP A 77 -9.96 10.10 -9.17
N LYS A 78 -10.19 10.28 -7.86
CA LYS A 78 -9.86 11.51 -7.12
C LYS A 78 -8.43 11.52 -6.60
N LEU A 79 -7.76 10.37 -6.63
CA LEU A 79 -6.38 10.17 -6.21
C LEU A 79 -5.66 9.37 -7.29
N THR A 80 -4.47 9.83 -7.68
CA THR A 80 -3.57 9.08 -8.54
C THR A 80 -2.99 7.88 -7.80
N ARG A 81 -2.40 6.94 -8.55
CA ARG A 81 -1.70 5.78 -7.96
C ARG A 81 -0.64 6.18 -6.95
N LEU A 82 0.21 7.15 -7.30
CA LEU A 82 1.30 7.63 -6.44
C LEU A 82 0.76 8.27 -5.16
N GLU A 83 -0.23 9.17 -5.27
CA GLU A 83 -0.86 9.81 -4.11
C GLU A 83 -1.53 8.78 -3.20
N THR A 84 -2.15 7.74 -3.78
CA THR A 84 -2.77 6.66 -3.02
C THR A 84 -1.73 5.85 -2.24
N ILE A 85 -0.62 5.51 -2.89
CA ILE A 85 0.50 4.79 -2.24
C ILE A 85 1.09 5.63 -1.11
N GLU A 86 1.35 6.92 -1.35
CA GLU A 86 1.89 7.83 -0.34
C GLU A 86 0.96 7.96 0.88
N LEU A 87 -0.35 8.12 0.65
CA LEU A 87 -1.35 8.17 1.71
C LEU A 87 -1.43 6.86 2.50
N LEU A 88 -1.30 5.71 1.83
CA LEU A 88 -1.22 4.40 2.50
C LEU A 88 0.08 4.27 3.31
N MET A 89 1.22 4.75 2.82
CA MET A 89 2.46 4.76 3.59
C MET A 89 2.35 5.64 4.85
N LEU A 90 1.67 6.77 4.73
CA LEU A 90 1.26 7.59 5.87
C LEU A 90 0.31 6.87 6.84
N LYS A 91 -0.20 5.66 6.53
CA LYS A 91 -0.99 4.75 7.41
C LYS A 91 -0.17 3.60 8.03
N ASN A 92 1.16 3.66 8.01
CA ASN A 92 2.10 2.63 8.52
C ASN A 92 2.21 1.40 7.61
N TYR A 93 1.69 1.47 6.38
CA TYR A 93 2.03 0.48 5.37
C TYR A 93 3.43 0.79 4.86
N ASN A 94 4.26 -0.23 4.68
CA ASN A 94 5.48 -0.02 3.90
C ASN A 94 5.12 0.19 2.42
N LYS A 95 6.05 0.72 1.61
CA LYS A 95 5.81 1.05 0.20
C LYS A 95 5.20 -0.13 -0.58
N TRP A 96 5.73 -1.32 -0.36
CA TRP A 96 5.28 -2.52 -1.04
C TRP A 96 3.87 -2.95 -0.60
N GLU A 97 3.57 -2.91 0.70
CA GLU A 97 2.21 -3.20 1.21
C GLU A 97 1.19 -2.22 0.64
N ALA A 98 1.54 -0.95 0.52
CA ALA A 98 0.71 0.08 -0.07
C ALA A 98 0.43 -0.17 -1.57
N GLU A 99 1.46 -0.56 -2.33
CA GLU A 99 1.32 -0.96 -3.74
C GLU A 99 0.43 -2.19 -3.89
N TYR A 100 0.63 -3.22 -3.06
CA TYR A 100 -0.20 -4.43 -3.08
C TYR A 100 -1.67 -4.14 -2.75
N ILE A 101 -1.91 -3.31 -1.73
CA ILE A 101 -3.26 -2.86 -1.36
C ILE A 101 -3.91 -2.11 -2.52
N TYR A 102 -3.18 -1.24 -3.21
CA TYR A 102 -3.69 -0.52 -4.38
C TYR A 102 -4.04 -1.50 -5.51
N ASP A 103 -3.12 -2.40 -5.86
CA ASP A 103 -3.29 -3.33 -6.97
C ASP A 103 -4.46 -4.29 -6.75
N ILE A 104 -4.72 -4.73 -5.49
CA ILE A 104 -5.88 -5.57 -5.17
C ILE A 104 -7.16 -4.76 -5.07
N GLU A 105 -7.16 -3.68 -4.31
CA GLU A 105 -8.41 -3.01 -4.00
C GLU A 105 -8.88 -2.14 -5.15
N VAL A 106 -7.96 -1.40 -5.77
CA VAL A 106 -8.23 -0.45 -6.86
C VAL A 106 -7.98 -1.13 -8.20
N GLY A 107 -6.82 -1.76 -8.39
CA GLY A 107 -6.44 -2.43 -9.64
C GLY A 107 -7.31 -3.63 -9.98
N ALA A 108 -7.69 -4.46 -8.99
CA ALA A 108 -8.55 -5.63 -9.20
C ALA A 108 -10.05 -5.32 -9.18
N ALA A 109 -10.46 -4.05 -9.00
CA ALA A 109 -11.83 -3.63 -9.30
C ALA A 109 -12.15 -3.76 -10.80
N SER A 110 -11.11 -3.71 -11.65
CA SER A 110 -11.09 -4.22 -13.01
C SER A 110 -10.50 -5.64 -13.00
N SER A 111 -11.23 -6.64 -13.49
CA SER A 111 -10.60 -7.93 -13.81
C SER A 111 -9.45 -7.67 -14.79
N PRO A 112 -8.30 -8.37 -14.67
CA PRO A 112 -7.21 -8.21 -15.62
C PRO A 112 -7.74 -8.30 -17.06
N GLU A 113 -7.60 -7.23 -17.83
CA GLU A 113 -8.12 -7.15 -19.20
C GLU A 113 -7.11 -7.67 -20.21
N THR A 114 -5.85 -7.81 -19.76
CA THR A 114 -4.72 -8.21 -20.59
C THR A 114 -3.90 -9.33 -19.94
N PRO A 115 -3.24 -10.19 -20.75
CA PRO A 115 -2.35 -11.23 -20.24
C PRO A 115 -1.23 -10.70 -19.33
N MET A 116 -0.70 -9.50 -19.59
CA MET A 116 0.37 -8.93 -18.77
C MET A 116 -0.12 -8.40 -17.42
N GLU A 117 -1.33 -7.85 -17.33
CA GLU A 117 -1.94 -7.52 -16.02
C GLU A 117 -2.17 -8.78 -15.19
N PHE A 118 -2.62 -9.87 -15.84
CA PHE A 118 -2.76 -11.14 -15.15
C PHE A 118 -1.41 -11.65 -14.64
N ARG A 119 -0.36 -11.53 -15.45
CA ARG A 119 1.00 -11.87 -15.03
C ARG A 119 1.47 -10.99 -13.88
N GLN A 120 1.23 -9.68 -13.92
CA GLN A 120 1.58 -8.76 -12.84
C GLN A 120 0.94 -9.20 -11.52
N LEU A 121 -0.33 -9.62 -11.54
CA LEU A 121 -1.03 -10.13 -10.37
C LEU A 121 -0.42 -11.44 -9.85
N VAL A 122 0.00 -12.34 -10.74
CA VAL A 122 0.70 -13.58 -10.35
C VAL A 122 2.08 -13.28 -9.76
N GLU A 123 2.86 -12.39 -10.37
CA GLU A 123 4.19 -12.03 -9.89
C GLU A 123 4.12 -11.27 -8.56
N SER A 124 3.11 -10.40 -8.37
CA SER A 124 2.89 -9.72 -7.10
C SER A 124 2.51 -10.70 -5.97
N TYR A 125 1.69 -11.71 -6.28
CA TYR A 125 1.42 -12.80 -5.35
C TYR A 125 2.68 -13.58 -5.00
N ARG A 126 3.49 -13.99 -6.00
CA ARG A 126 4.76 -14.71 -5.77
C ARG A 126 5.69 -13.93 -4.87
N HIS A 127 5.82 -12.63 -5.10
CA HIS A 127 6.59 -11.74 -4.23
C HIS A 127 6.04 -11.71 -2.81
N ALA A 128 4.71 -11.60 -2.63
CA ALA A 128 4.06 -11.56 -1.32
C ALA A 128 4.32 -12.81 -0.46
N VAL A 129 4.46 -13.97 -1.10
CA VAL A 129 4.73 -15.25 -0.42
C VAL A 129 6.23 -15.61 -0.36
N GLY A 130 7.12 -14.69 -0.76
CA GLY A 130 8.57 -14.88 -0.73
C GLY A 130 9.10 -15.87 -1.78
N LEU A 131 8.36 -16.10 -2.85
CA LEU A 131 8.82 -16.86 -4.01
C LEU A 131 9.60 -15.97 -4.97
N ASP A 132 10.44 -16.60 -5.79
CA ASP A 132 11.10 -15.92 -6.90
C ASP A 132 10.07 -15.31 -7.86
N PHE A 133 10.26 -14.05 -8.24
CA PHE A 133 9.31 -13.26 -9.01
C PHE A 133 10.04 -12.39 -10.03
N LYS A 134 9.33 -11.98 -11.08
CA LYS A 134 9.82 -11.01 -12.07
C LYS A 134 8.97 -9.75 -12.05
N GLU A 135 9.63 -8.61 -11.94
CA GLU A 135 8.95 -7.32 -12.05
C GLU A 135 8.43 -7.11 -13.47
N VAL A 136 7.14 -6.78 -13.58
CA VAL A 136 6.50 -6.43 -14.86
C VAL A 136 6.50 -4.91 -14.99
N PRO A 137 7.26 -4.33 -15.93
CA PRO A 137 7.35 -2.88 -16.08
C PRO A 137 6.01 -2.25 -16.51
N ALA A 138 5.76 -1.02 -16.05
CA ALA A 138 4.56 -0.27 -16.40
C ALA A 138 4.40 -0.05 -17.92
N GLU A 139 5.50 0.25 -18.61
CA GLU A 139 5.53 0.44 -20.07
C GLU A 139 5.07 -0.82 -20.83
N LEU A 140 5.38 -2.00 -20.31
CA LEU A 140 4.98 -3.27 -20.92
C LEU A 140 3.49 -3.55 -20.73
N LEU A 141 2.90 -3.13 -19.60
CA LEU A 141 1.46 -3.22 -19.34
C LEU A 141 0.68 -2.28 -20.27
N GLU A 142 1.16 -1.04 -20.44
CA GLU A 142 0.56 -0.07 -21.36
C GLU A 142 0.63 -0.56 -22.81
N ALA A 143 1.76 -1.14 -23.22
CA ALA A 143 1.91 -1.74 -24.55
C ALA A 143 0.93 -2.91 -24.78
N ASP A 144 0.71 -3.76 -23.77
CA ASP A 144 -0.25 -4.87 -23.85
C ASP A 144 -1.70 -4.37 -23.97
N LYS A 145 -2.06 -3.34 -23.19
CA LYS A 145 -3.36 -2.66 -23.27
C LYS A 145 -3.61 -2.09 -24.65
N LYS A 146 -2.66 -1.31 -25.17
CA LYS A 146 -2.75 -0.69 -26.49
C LYS A 146 -2.97 -1.73 -27.59
N ARG A 147 -2.25 -2.86 -27.54
CA ARG A 147 -2.44 -3.98 -28.47
C ARG A 147 -3.84 -4.59 -28.33
N SER A 148 -4.28 -4.84 -27.10
CA SER A 148 -5.61 -5.42 -26.82
C SER A 148 -6.74 -4.53 -27.35
N GLU A 149 -6.66 -3.21 -27.11
CA GLU A 149 -7.60 -2.22 -27.63
C GLU A 149 -7.63 -2.19 -29.16
N LEU A 150 -6.46 -2.20 -29.83
CA LEU A 150 -6.38 -2.23 -31.29
C LEU A 150 -7.00 -3.49 -31.86
N ARG A 151 -6.79 -4.64 -31.22
CA ARG A 151 -7.41 -5.92 -31.60
C ARG A 151 -8.94 -5.85 -31.47
N LEU A 152 -9.44 -5.24 -30.40
CA LEU A 152 -10.88 -5.04 -30.21
C LEU A 152 -11.46 -4.09 -31.27
N LYS A 153 -10.79 -2.98 -31.55
CA LYS A 153 -11.19 -2.01 -32.60
C LYS A 153 -11.23 -2.67 -33.97
N LEU A 154 -10.22 -3.48 -34.31
CA LEU A 154 -10.17 -4.24 -35.56
C LEU A 154 -11.33 -5.24 -35.65
N ALA A 155 -11.60 -5.99 -34.58
CA ALA A 155 -12.72 -6.93 -34.53
C ALA A 155 -14.09 -6.22 -34.70
N GLN A 156 -14.28 -5.09 -34.04
CA GLN A 156 -15.48 -4.25 -34.21
C GLN A 156 -15.59 -3.68 -35.62
N ALA A 157 -14.48 -3.23 -36.21
CA ALA A 157 -14.42 -2.73 -37.58
C ALA A 157 -14.80 -3.81 -38.59
N GLY A 158 -14.32 -5.04 -38.40
CA GLY A 158 -14.73 -6.20 -39.20
C GLY A 158 -16.21 -6.53 -39.03
N ALA A 159 -16.72 -6.53 -37.79
CA ALA A 159 -18.13 -6.82 -37.50
C ALA A 159 -19.10 -5.80 -38.14
N ARG A 160 -18.73 -4.51 -38.13
CA ARG A 160 -19.53 -3.44 -38.76
C ARG A 160 -19.28 -3.28 -40.27
N LYS A 161 -18.41 -4.10 -40.87
CA LYS A 161 -17.99 -4.00 -42.28
C LYS A 161 -17.51 -2.58 -42.65
N ALA A 162 -16.63 -2.05 -41.82
CA ALA A 162 -15.99 -0.76 -42.05
C ALA A 162 -15.25 -0.72 -43.41
N PRO A 163 -14.97 0.48 -43.96
CA PRO A 163 -14.19 0.62 -45.19
C PRO A 163 -12.83 -0.09 -45.09
N GLU A 164 -12.36 -0.66 -46.21
CA GLU A 164 -11.09 -1.39 -46.26
C GLU A 164 -9.90 -0.54 -45.80
N ASP A 165 -9.89 0.75 -46.11
CA ASP A 165 -8.85 1.70 -45.66
C ASP A 165 -8.77 1.82 -44.13
N GLU A 166 -9.92 1.73 -43.44
CA GLU A 166 -9.97 1.79 -41.98
C GLU A 166 -9.45 0.49 -41.37
N ILE A 167 -9.86 -0.66 -41.93
CA ILE A 167 -9.39 -1.98 -41.49
C ILE A 167 -7.88 -2.11 -41.71
N ALA A 168 -7.38 -1.69 -42.88
CA ALA A 168 -5.96 -1.72 -43.22
C ALA A 168 -5.11 -0.87 -42.26
N LYS A 169 -5.58 0.33 -41.88
CA LYS A 169 -4.90 1.18 -40.90
C LYS A 169 -4.85 0.53 -39.52
N LEU A 170 -5.99 0.03 -39.03
CA LEU A 170 -6.06 -0.66 -37.73
C LEU A 170 -5.17 -1.91 -37.69
N GLN A 171 -5.06 -2.62 -38.82
CA GLN A 171 -4.20 -3.78 -38.95
C GLN A 171 -2.71 -3.39 -38.90
N ALA A 172 -2.31 -2.36 -39.63
CA ALA A 172 -0.93 -1.85 -39.59
C ALA A 172 -0.55 -1.36 -38.18
N ASP A 173 -1.44 -0.60 -37.53
CA ASP A 173 -1.22 -0.13 -36.15
C ASP A 173 -1.10 -1.29 -35.16
N LEU A 174 -1.91 -2.34 -35.33
CA LEU A 174 -1.84 -3.55 -34.51
C LEU A 174 -0.53 -4.30 -34.69
N GLU A 175 -0.05 -4.46 -35.93
CA GLU A 175 1.23 -5.11 -36.22
C GLU A 175 2.42 -4.36 -35.62
N ILE A 176 2.42 -3.02 -35.69
CA ILE A 176 3.44 -2.20 -35.02
C ILE A 176 3.37 -2.39 -33.50
N ALA A 177 2.16 -2.33 -32.92
CA ALA A 177 1.98 -2.54 -31.48
C ALA A 177 2.45 -3.94 -31.04
N GLU A 178 2.15 -4.98 -31.81
CA GLU A 178 2.62 -6.35 -31.56
C GLU A 178 4.15 -6.46 -31.58
N ALA A 179 4.79 -5.90 -32.61
CA ALA A 179 6.24 -5.92 -32.73
C ALA A 179 6.91 -5.18 -31.55
N THR A 180 6.39 -3.99 -31.19
CA THR A 180 6.92 -3.23 -30.04
C THR A 180 6.77 -4.00 -28.73
N PHE A 181 5.60 -4.61 -28.49
CA PHE A 181 5.34 -5.41 -27.30
C PHE A 181 6.28 -6.61 -27.21
N GLN A 182 6.49 -7.36 -28.30
CA GLN A 182 7.39 -8.52 -28.28
C GLN A 182 8.85 -8.12 -28.02
N ASN A 183 9.30 -7.02 -28.61
CA ASN A 183 10.65 -6.51 -28.37
C ASN A 183 10.84 -6.08 -26.90
N MET A 184 9.87 -5.36 -26.33
CA MET A 184 9.89 -4.96 -24.92
C MET A 184 9.88 -6.19 -24.00
N LYS A 185 8.98 -7.15 -24.27
CA LYS A 185 8.88 -8.38 -23.49
C LYS A 185 10.20 -9.15 -23.49
N ALA A 186 10.85 -9.26 -24.64
CA ALA A 186 12.15 -9.90 -24.77
C ALA A 186 13.25 -9.14 -24.01
N SER A 187 13.28 -7.80 -24.05
CA SER A 187 14.28 -7.01 -23.31
C SER A 187 14.19 -7.16 -21.79
N TYR A 188 12.98 -7.41 -21.27
CA TYR A 188 12.77 -7.65 -19.83
C TYR A 188 12.89 -9.14 -19.44
N GLY A 189 13.23 -10.04 -20.38
CA GLY A 189 13.38 -11.47 -20.10
C GLY A 189 12.09 -12.14 -19.63
N LEU A 190 10.94 -11.65 -20.13
CA LEU A 190 9.59 -12.11 -19.76
C LEU A 190 8.99 -13.06 -20.79
#